data_AF-A0A6M8BA80-F1
#
_entry.id   AF-A0A6M8BA80-F1
#
_cell.length_a   1.000
_cell.length_b   1.000
_cell.length_c   1.000
_cell.angle_alpha   90.00
_cell.angle_beta   90.00
_cell.angle_gamma   90.00
#
_symmetry.space_group_name_H-M   'P 1'
#
loop_
_entity.id
_entity.type
_entity.pdbx_description
1 polymer ?
#
loop_
_entity_poly.entity_id
_entity_poly.type
_entity_poly.pdbx_seq_one_letter_code
_entity_poly.pdbx_strand_id
1 'polypeptide(L)'
;MATWIKETDSAIYLMEGGYYLERIFKKPRANGEKELNIRPMHEWFKRADAPGGMVVAVGVPGPEPQPKPGTGHEGGGSGGMPKPQVTFIPAHPSNYRARREGFKINTIVFHNTVAPVQSAINTFQSSTSQVSAHYIIDRSGEIIQMVQDDYCAFHAGNKDVNDRSIGVEHEATPAQKGFTPAQEKSSITLIRFLLDAYGIPKANLVTHRSVRATQCPSLIFGTDSEFQQWVMRNF
;
A
#
# COMPACT_ATOMS: atom_id res chain seq x y z
N MET A 1 19.31 -19.80 -6.78
CA MET A 1 20.07 -20.01 -5.54
C MET A 1 19.10 -20.53 -4.50
N ALA A 2 19.52 -21.36 -3.53
CA ALA A 2 18.60 -21.86 -2.52
C ALA A 2 18.13 -20.71 -1.61
N THR A 3 16.83 -20.65 -1.32
CA THR A 3 16.30 -19.70 -0.33
C THR A 3 16.46 -20.26 1.09
N TRP A 4 16.37 -19.39 2.09
CA TRP A 4 16.38 -19.76 3.50
C TRP A 4 15.55 -18.77 4.31
N ILE A 5 15.20 -19.09 5.56
CA ILE A 5 14.39 -18.23 6.42
C ILE A 5 15.28 -17.53 7.44
N LYS A 6 15.16 -16.22 7.60
CA LYS A 6 15.75 -15.50 8.73
C LYS A 6 14.65 -14.96 9.63
N GLU A 7 14.76 -15.20 10.92
CA GLU A 7 13.92 -14.57 11.92
C GLU A 7 14.71 -13.48 12.66
N THR A 8 14.06 -12.33 12.89
CA THR A 8 14.55 -11.23 13.71
C THR A 8 13.47 -10.80 14.69
N ASP A 9 13.79 -9.84 15.55
CA ASP A 9 12.80 -9.23 16.43
C ASP A 9 11.62 -8.59 15.69
N SER A 10 11.82 -8.09 14.46
CA SER A 10 10.80 -7.32 13.76
C SER A 10 10.00 -8.15 12.74
N ALA A 11 10.59 -9.22 12.20
CA ALA A 11 9.95 -9.98 11.12
C ALA A 11 10.54 -11.39 10.93
N ILE A 12 9.91 -12.15 10.04
CA ILE A 12 10.48 -13.35 9.42
C ILE A 12 10.66 -13.07 7.93
N TYR A 13 11.82 -13.40 7.39
CA TYR A 13 12.26 -13.08 6.04
C TYR A 13 12.44 -14.36 5.23
N LEU A 14 11.98 -14.35 3.98
CA LEU A 14 12.46 -15.26 2.95
C LEU A 14 13.72 -14.65 2.34
N MET A 15 14.85 -15.33 2.47
CA MET A 15 16.17 -14.84 2.10
C MET A 15 16.68 -15.52 0.83
N GLU A 16 17.44 -14.76 0.03
CA GLU A 16 18.25 -15.28 -1.07
C GLU A 16 19.60 -14.55 -1.08
N GLY A 17 20.69 -15.30 -0.89
CA GLY A 17 22.00 -14.70 -0.64
C GLY A 17 21.99 -13.84 0.64
N GLY A 18 22.49 -12.61 0.55
CA GLY A 18 22.53 -11.65 1.67
C GLY A 18 21.30 -10.74 1.83
N TYR A 19 20.24 -10.99 1.06
CA TYR A 19 19.08 -10.10 0.95
C TYR A 19 17.77 -10.83 1.19
N TYR A 20 16.71 -10.10 1.55
CA TYR A 20 15.35 -10.66 1.62
C TYR A 20 14.59 -10.49 0.29
N LEU A 21 13.80 -11.50 -0.06
CA LEU A 21 12.83 -11.50 -1.14
C LEU A 21 11.45 -11.07 -0.67
N GLU A 22 11.05 -11.55 0.51
CA GLU A 22 9.77 -11.26 1.14
C GLU A 22 9.93 -11.24 2.67
N ARG A 23 9.00 -10.58 3.38
CA ARG A 23 8.99 -10.55 4.85
C ARG A 23 7.59 -10.60 5.42
N ILE A 24 7.47 -11.15 6.62
CA ILE A 24 6.27 -11.22 7.45
C ILE A 24 6.57 -10.50 8.75
N PHE A 25 5.90 -9.37 8.98
CA PHE A 25 6.09 -8.58 10.19
C PHE A 25 5.58 -9.27 11.45
N LYS A 26 6.28 -9.02 12.54
CA LYS A 26 5.90 -9.38 13.90
C LYS A 26 5.21 -8.21 14.58
N LYS A 27 3.96 -8.41 14.97
CA LYS A 27 3.14 -7.44 15.68
C LYS A 27 3.30 -7.63 17.20
N PRO A 28 3.66 -6.59 17.97
CA PRO A 28 3.72 -6.70 19.42
C PRO A 28 2.33 -6.94 20.03
N ARG A 29 2.29 -7.77 21.07
CA ARG A 29 1.13 -8.01 21.95
C ARG A 29 1.35 -7.36 23.31
N ALA A 30 0.28 -7.11 24.05
CA ALA A 30 0.32 -6.42 25.35
C ALA A 30 1.14 -7.16 26.43
N ASN A 31 1.33 -8.47 26.28
CA ASN A 31 2.08 -9.34 27.18
C ASN A 31 3.58 -9.47 26.79
N GLY A 32 4.07 -8.69 25.83
CA GLY A 32 5.45 -8.76 25.35
C GLY A 32 5.71 -9.85 24.29
N GLU A 33 4.71 -10.68 23.98
CA GLU A 33 4.80 -11.60 22.84
C GLU A 33 4.68 -10.86 21.50
N LYS A 34 5.02 -11.55 20.41
CA LYS A 34 4.83 -11.04 19.06
C LYS A 34 4.00 -12.04 18.24
N GLU A 35 2.99 -11.53 17.54
CA GLU A 35 2.13 -12.29 16.63
C GLU A 35 2.55 -12.07 15.18
N LEU A 36 2.46 -13.09 14.33
CA LEU A 36 2.73 -12.96 12.90
C LEU A 36 1.72 -13.76 12.06
N ASN A 37 1.40 -13.24 10.87
CA ASN A 37 0.57 -13.96 9.90
C ASN A 37 1.44 -14.90 9.06
N ILE A 38 1.40 -16.19 9.36
CA ILE A 38 2.20 -17.20 8.65
C ILE A 38 1.63 -17.62 7.29
N ARG A 39 0.46 -17.11 6.88
CA ARG A 39 -0.17 -17.50 5.60
C ARG A 39 0.75 -17.31 4.37
N PRO A 40 1.53 -16.21 4.26
CA PRO A 40 2.47 -16.06 3.15
C PRO A 40 3.59 -17.11 3.14
N MET A 41 3.97 -17.66 4.30
CA MET A 41 4.98 -18.73 4.37
C MET A 41 4.56 -19.98 3.59
N HIS A 42 3.26 -20.24 3.50
CA HIS A 42 2.75 -21.36 2.71
C HIS A 42 3.19 -21.28 1.24
N GLU A 43 3.21 -20.08 0.67
CA GLU A 43 3.66 -19.87 -0.71
C GLU A 43 5.18 -20.00 -0.82
N TRP A 44 5.94 -19.64 0.21
CA TRP A 44 7.40 -19.84 0.23
C TRP A 44 7.78 -21.31 0.07
N PHE A 45 7.06 -22.21 0.73
CA PHE A 45 7.31 -23.65 0.66
C PHE A 45 6.83 -24.32 -0.63
N LYS A 46 6.05 -23.63 -1.46
CA LYS A 46 5.65 -24.11 -2.80
C LYS A 46 6.64 -23.75 -3.89
N ARG A 47 7.60 -22.85 -3.62
CA ARG A 47 8.57 -22.39 -4.60
C ARG A 47 9.47 -23.55 -5.05
N ALA A 48 9.95 -23.48 -6.30
CA ALA A 48 10.93 -24.44 -6.81
C ALA A 48 12.27 -24.40 -6.02
N ASP A 49 12.60 -23.26 -5.43
CA ASP A 49 13.76 -23.03 -4.57
C ASP A 49 13.37 -22.89 -3.09
N ALA A 50 12.32 -23.60 -2.66
CA ALA A 50 11.76 -23.56 -1.31
C ALA A 50 12.83 -23.52 -0.20
N PRO A 51 12.59 -22.78 0.89
CA PRO A 51 13.63 -22.55 1.89
C PRO A 51 14.02 -23.86 2.58
N GLY A 52 15.31 -24.20 2.51
CA GLY A 52 15.86 -25.44 3.07
C GLY A 52 16.39 -25.34 4.49
N GLY A 53 16.43 -24.12 5.06
CA GLY A 53 16.96 -23.87 6.40
C GLY A 53 16.44 -22.58 7.00
N MET A 54 16.60 -22.44 8.32
CA MET A 54 16.15 -21.27 9.08
C MET A 54 17.24 -20.83 10.07
N VAL A 55 17.46 -19.52 10.15
CA VAL A 55 18.24 -18.88 11.22
C VAL A 55 17.27 -18.24 12.20
N VAL A 56 17.46 -18.54 13.49
CA VAL A 56 16.67 -18.00 14.61
C VAL A 56 17.59 -17.16 15.48
N ALA A 57 17.20 -15.90 15.74
CA ALA A 57 17.97 -14.97 16.54
C ALA A 57 17.47 -15.00 18.00
N VAL A 58 17.98 -15.95 18.80
CA VAL A 58 17.59 -16.08 20.21
C VAL A 58 18.47 -15.17 21.08
N GLY A 59 17.88 -14.15 21.71
CA GLY A 59 18.56 -13.30 22.70
C GLY A 59 19.60 -12.33 22.12
N VAL A 60 19.69 -12.21 20.80
CA VAL A 60 20.54 -11.25 20.09
C VAL A 60 19.72 -10.49 19.05
N PRO A 61 19.74 -9.15 19.00
CA PRO A 61 19.10 -8.42 17.92
C PRO A 61 19.88 -8.68 16.63
N GLY A 62 19.38 -9.57 15.78
CA GLY A 62 19.94 -9.79 14.45
C GLY A 62 19.73 -8.54 13.58
N PRO A 63 20.71 -8.11 12.76
CA PRO A 63 20.53 -6.96 11.89
C PRO A 63 19.40 -7.22 10.89
N GLU A 64 18.56 -6.21 10.66
CA GLU A 64 17.46 -6.31 9.71
C GLU A 64 18.04 -6.44 8.29
N PRO A 65 17.71 -7.52 7.54
CA PRO A 65 18.21 -7.72 6.20
C PRO A 65 17.72 -6.62 5.25
N GLN A 66 18.52 -6.32 4.23
CA GLN A 66 18.14 -5.39 3.18
C GLN A 66 17.31 -6.11 2.11
N PRO A 67 16.36 -5.42 1.46
CA PRO A 67 15.62 -5.99 0.34
C PRO A 67 16.58 -6.32 -0.79
N LYS A 68 16.31 -7.40 -1.52
CA LYS A 68 17.12 -7.76 -2.67
C LYS A 68 16.97 -6.69 -3.77
N PRO A 69 18.06 -6.08 -4.25
CA PRO A 69 18.00 -5.08 -5.30
C PRO A 69 17.32 -5.65 -6.55
N GLY A 70 16.34 -4.92 -7.09
CA GLY A 70 15.62 -5.32 -8.32
C GLY A 70 14.48 -6.32 -8.13
N THR A 71 14.23 -6.84 -6.92
CA THR A 71 13.02 -7.64 -6.63
C THR A 71 12.05 -6.80 -5.79
N GLY A 72 11.14 -6.09 -6.44
CA GLY A 72 10.02 -5.46 -5.74
C GLY A 72 8.98 -6.52 -5.38
N HIS A 73 9.12 -7.19 -4.24
CA HIS A 73 8.14 -8.14 -3.72
C HIS A 73 7.88 -7.85 -2.23
N GLU A 74 6.79 -7.13 -1.96
CA GLU A 74 6.02 -7.33 -0.73
C GLU A 74 4.69 -7.96 -1.15
N GLY A 75 4.65 -9.30 -1.21
CA GLY A 75 3.42 -10.12 -1.19
C GLY A 75 2.71 -10.40 -2.53
N GLY A 76 3.05 -11.54 -3.15
CA GLY A 76 2.10 -12.43 -3.85
C GLY A 76 1.78 -12.15 -5.33
N GLY A 77 2.34 -12.96 -6.24
CA GLY A 77 1.82 -13.14 -7.60
C GLY A 77 2.88 -13.19 -8.70
N SER A 78 2.92 -14.31 -9.42
CA SER A 78 3.79 -14.59 -10.56
C SER A 78 3.79 -13.47 -11.61
N GLY A 79 4.98 -12.92 -11.91
CA GLY A 79 5.21 -12.07 -13.10
C GLY A 79 4.81 -10.59 -12.97
N GLY A 80 4.44 -10.15 -11.77
CA GLY A 80 3.94 -8.80 -11.54
C GLY A 80 5.01 -7.71 -11.51
N MET A 81 4.61 -6.48 -11.85
CA MET A 81 5.50 -5.33 -11.76
C MET A 81 6.01 -5.14 -10.32
N PRO A 82 7.27 -4.74 -10.11
CA PRO A 82 7.77 -4.50 -8.76
C PRO A 82 6.96 -3.39 -8.09
N LYS A 83 6.59 -3.58 -6.80
CA LYS A 83 5.98 -2.51 -5.99
C LYS A 83 6.87 -1.27 -6.11
N PRO A 84 6.31 -0.09 -6.48
CA PRO A 84 7.12 1.12 -6.56
C PRO A 84 7.77 1.43 -5.21
N GLN A 85 8.89 2.15 -5.25
CA GLN A 85 9.49 2.66 -4.02
C GLN A 85 8.49 3.57 -3.31
N VAL A 86 8.34 3.35 -2.00
CA VAL A 86 7.45 4.15 -1.15
C VAL A 86 8.18 4.62 0.09
N THR A 87 7.85 5.83 0.53
CA THR A 87 8.20 6.30 1.87
C THR A 87 7.07 5.94 2.81
N PHE A 88 7.35 5.16 3.86
CA PHE A 88 6.32 4.79 4.83
C PHE A 88 6.24 5.81 5.97
N ILE A 89 5.13 6.55 6.04
CA ILE A 89 4.83 7.51 7.10
C ILE A 89 3.49 7.10 7.70
N PRO A 90 3.44 6.40 8.84
CA PRO A 90 2.21 5.79 9.30
C PRO A 90 1.15 6.83 9.70
N ALA A 91 -0.10 6.57 9.30
CA ALA A 91 -1.27 7.23 9.87
C ALA A 91 -1.45 6.82 11.34
N HIS A 92 -2.21 7.62 12.10
CA HIS A 92 -2.52 7.28 13.48
C HIS A 92 -3.42 6.02 13.56
N PRO A 93 -3.20 5.09 14.51
CA PRO A 93 -3.98 3.86 14.63
C PRO A 93 -5.50 4.03 14.80
N SER A 94 -5.97 5.21 15.22
CA SER A 94 -7.41 5.52 15.32
C SER A 94 -8.07 5.85 13.98
N ASN A 95 -7.29 5.98 12.90
CA ASN A 95 -7.77 6.41 11.58
C ASN A 95 -7.84 5.28 10.55
N TYR A 96 -7.63 4.03 10.96
CA TYR A 96 -7.84 2.85 10.12
C TYR A 96 -8.32 1.69 10.99
N ARG A 97 -9.01 0.73 10.38
CA ARG A 97 -9.37 -0.53 11.06
C ARG A 97 -8.30 -1.57 10.80
N ALA A 98 -8.17 -2.49 11.76
CA ALA A 98 -7.42 -3.72 11.59
C ALA A 98 -7.92 -4.52 10.38
N ARG A 99 -7.20 -5.60 10.06
CA ARG A 99 -7.28 -6.42 8.84
C ARG A 99 -8.67 -6.49 8.20
N ARG A 100 -8.70 -6.49 6.86
CA ARG A 100 -9.89 -6.57 5.98
C ARG A 100 -10.88 -7.74 6.21
N GLU A 101 -10.86 -8.48 7.32
CA GLU A 101 -11.86 -9.51 7.69
C GLU A 101 -12.26 -10.50 6.58
N GLY A 102 -11.33 -10.82 5.65
CA GLY A 102 -11.59 -11.71 4.51
C GLY A 102 -12.10 -11.00 3.24
N PHE A 103 -12.37 -9.70 3.27
CA PHE A 103 -12.62 -8.89 2.09
C PHE A 103 -11.38 -8.81 1.20
N LYS A 104 -11.58 -9.09 -0.10
CA LYS A 104 -10.55 -8.90 -1.11
C LYS A 104 -10.49 -7.43 -1.52
N ILE A 105 -9.28 -6.91 -1.70
CA ILE A 105 -9.08 -5.64 -2.38
C ILE A 105 -9.53 -5.83 -3.82
N ASN A 106 -10.54 -5.07 -4.25
CA ASN A 106 -11.11 -5.19 -5.59
C ASN A 106 -11.38 -3.83 -6.23
N THR A 107 -11.03 -2.73 -5.57
CA THR A 107 -11.36 -1.36 -6.00
C THR A 107 -10.20 -0.42 -5.66
N ILE A 108 -9.93 0.56 -6.52
CA ILE A 108 -9.04 1.67 -6.19
C ILE A 108 -9.82 2.97 -6.30
N VAL A 109 -9.83 3.77 -5.23
CA VAL A 109 -10.55 5.05 -5.17
C VAL A 109 -9.55 6.20 -5.28
N PHE A 110 -9.73 7.05 -6.28
CA PHE A 110 -8.94 8.25 -6.53
C PHE A 110 -9.46 9.44 -5.72
N HIS A 111 -8.52 10.13 -5.07
CA HIS A 111 -8.77 11.31 -4.27
C HIS A 111 -7.84 12.47 -4.64
N ASN A 112 -8.19 13.66 -4.16
CA ASN A 112 -7.27 14.77 -4.04
C ASN A 112 -7.26 15.32 -2.61
N THR A 113 -6.10 15.78 -2.16
CA THR A 113 -5.88 16.22 -0.78
C THR A 113 -6.48 17.58 -0.42
N VAL A 114 -6.83 18.41 -1.41
CA VAL A 114 -7.22 19.85 -1.28
C VAL A 114 -6.21 20.77 -0.57
N ALA A 115 -5.04 20.23 -0.21
CA ALA A 115 -4.03 20.88 0.60
C ALA A 115 -2.64 20.33 0.24
N PRO A 116 -1.55 20.98 0.65
CA PRO A 116 -0.22 20.43 0.48
C PRO A 116 -0.05 19.07 1.18
N VAL A 117 0.86 18.23 0.67
CA VAL A 117 1.09 16.85 1.14
C VAL A 117 1.29 16.77 2.65
N GLN A 118 2.06 17.69 3.24
CA GLN A 118 2.30 17.70 4.68
C GLN A 118 1.02 17.93 5.51
N SER A 119 0.06 18.70 4.97
CA SER A 119 -1.23 18.91 5.66
C SER A 119 -2.08 17.64 5.67
N ALA A 120 -2.06 16.88 4.56
CA ALA A 120 -2.71 15.58 4.49
C ALA A 120 -2.08 14.57 5.46
N ILE A 121 -0.74 14.51 5.51
CA ILE A 121 0.00 13.66 6.47
C ILE A 121 -0.39 14.02 7.91
N ASN A 122 -0.34 15.31 8.27
CA ASN A 122 -0.68 15.77 9.62
C ASN A 122 -2.13 15.41 9.99
N THR A 123 -3.05 15.50 9.02
CA THR A 123 -4.45 15.10 9.20
C THR A 123 -4.57 13.60 9.48
N PHE A 124 -3.87 12.76 8.72
CA PHE A 124 -3.91 11.31 8.89
C PHE A 124 -3.16 10.84 10.14
N GLN A 125 -2.25 11.65 10.69
CA GLN A 125 -1.57 11.43 11.97
C GLN A 125 -2.32 12.00 13.18
N SER A 126 -3.34 12.82 12.99
CA SER A 126 -4.18 13.31 14.08
C SER A 126 -5.09 12.20 14.60
N SER A 127 -5.06 11.93 15.91
CA SER A 127 -5.86 10.86 16.53
C SER A 127 -7.38 11.10 16.46
N THR A 128 -7.80 12.34 16.22
CA THR A 128 -9.21 12.76 16.21
C THR A 128 -9.79 12.92 14.80
N SER A 129 -8.99 12.79 13.74
CA SER A 129 -9.45 13.10 12.38
C SER A 129 -10.43 12.06 11.82
N GLN A 130 -10.30 10.80 12.25
CA GLN A 130 -11.13 9.69 11.78
C GLN A 130 -11.08 9.51 10.25
N VAL A 131 -9.97 9.92 9.62
CA VAL A 131 -9.74 9.81 8.17
C VAL A 131 -8.31 9.39 7.88
N SER A 132 -8.13 8.59 6.82
CA SER A 132 -6.82 8.20 6.29
C SER A 132 -6.97 7.68 4.87
N ALA A 133 -5.85 7.62 4.14
CA ALA A 133 -5.74 6.89 2.88
C ALA A 133 -4.54 5.93 2.92
N HIS A 134 -4.46 5.03 1.95
CA HIS A 134 -3.35 4.07 1.87
C HIS A 134 -2.11 4.75 1.33
N TYR A 135 -2.28 5.56 0.28
CA TYR A 135 -1.20 6.25 -0.40
C TYR A 135 -1.51 7.73 -0.57
N ILE A 136 -0.48 8.56 -0.52
CA ILE A 136 -0.45 9.94 -1.02
C ILE A 136 0.64 10.03 -2.09
N ILE A 137 0.37 10.70 -3.20
CA ILE A 137 1.36 11.03 -4.22
C ILE A 137 1.52 12.55 -4.26
N ASP A 138 2.70 13.03 -3.88
CA ASP A 138 3.00 14.45 -3.83
C ASP A 138 3.19 15.06 -5.24
N ARG A 139 3.42 16.38 -5.32
CA ARG A 139 3.69 17.05 -6.61
C ARG A 139 5.01 16.62 -7.27
N SER A 140 5.97 16.10 -6.51
CA SER A 140 7.28 15.64 -7.01
C SER A 140 7.24 14.20 -7.56
N GLY A 141 6.18 13.46 -7.29
CA GLY A 141 6.01 12.06 -7.65
C GLY A 141 6.46 11.08 -6.55
N GLU A 142 6.79 11.56 -5.35
CA GLU A 142 7.00 10.70 -4.19
C GLU A 142 5.70 9.98 -3.82
N ILE A 143 5.79 8.66 -3.66
CA ILE A 143 4.68 7.83 -3.20
C ILE A 143 4.86 7.59 -1.70
N ILE A 144 3.94 8.12 -0.90
CA ILE A 144 3.95 8.01 0.55
C ILE A 144 2.89 7.00 0.96
N GLN A 145 3.29 5.86 1.53
CA GLN A 145 2.35 4.89 2.08
C GLN A 145 2.05 5.24 3.55
N MET A 146 0.77 5.44 3.87
CA MET A 146 0.32 5.82 5.22
C MET A 146 -0.45 4.71 5.94
N VAL A 147 -1.14 3.84 5.21
CA VAL A 147 -1.80 2.65 5.74
C VAL A 147 -1.36 1.46 4.89
N GLN A 148 -0.99 0.36 5.55
CA GLN A 148 -0.65 -0.89 4.86
C GLN A 148 -1.86 -1.42 4.10
N ASP A 149 -1.64 -2.04 2.95
CA ASP A 149 -2.72 -2.48 2.05
C ASP A 149 -3.71 -3.46 2.73
N ASP A 150 -3.22 -4.29 3.65
CA ASP A 150 -4.01 -5.28 4.41
C ASP A 150 -4.98 -4.67 5.45
N TYR A 151 -4.85 -3.37 5.74
CA TYR A 151 -5.68 -2.63 6.68
C TYR A 151 -6.75 -1.82 5.94
N CYS A 152 -7.77 -1.35 6.66
CA CYS A 152 -8.85 -0.58 6.06
C CYS A 152 -8.71 0.90 6.40
N ALA A 153 -8.11 1.69 5.51
CA ALA A 153 -8.05 3.14 5.64
C ALA A 153 -9.45 3.78 5.56
N PHE A 154 -9.64 4.95 6.18
CA PHE A 154 -10.93 5.64 6.26
C PHE A 154 -11.05 6.75 5.21
N HIS A 155 -10.98 6.40 3.92
CA HIS A 155 -10.93 7.38 2.83
C HIS A 155 -12.29 7.61 2.15
N ALA A 156 -13.11 6.56 2.02
CA ALA A 156 -14.29 6.60 1.16
C ALA A 156 -15.52 7.23 1.84
N GLY A 157 -15.52 7.36 3.17
CA GLY A 157 -16.75 7.68 3.94
C GLY A 157 -17.84 6.61 3.84
N ASN A 158 -17.51 5.44 3.31
CA ASN A 158 -18.37 4.27 3.22
C ASN A 158 -17.56 3.06 3.72
N LYS A 159 -18.04 2.39 4.77
CA LYS A 159 -17.33 1.27 5.39
C LYS A 159 -17.11 0.12 4.42
N ASP A 160 -18.14 -0.25 3.65
CA ASP A 160 -18.10 -1.39 2.73
C ASP A 160 -17.04 -1.19 1.63
N VAL A 161 -16.95 0.05 1.12
CA VAL A 161 -15.92 0.43 0.15
C VAL A 161 -14.54 0.44 0.81
N ASN A 162 -14.37 1.10 1.96
CA ASN A 162 -13.09 1.13 2.68
C ASN A 162 -12.51 -0.28 2.90
N ASP A 163 -13.36 -1.25 3.25
CA ASP A 163 -12.93 -2.63 3.53
C ASP A 163 -12.47 -3.38 2.26
N ARG A 164 -12.87 -2.94 1.05
CA ARG A 164 -12.53 -3.56 -0.24
C ARG A 164 -11.68 -2.71 -1.16
N SER A 165 -11.28 -1.51 -0.74
CA SER A 165 -10.54 -0.59 -1.60
C SER A 165 -9.20 -0.12 -1.05
N ILE A 166 -8.33 0.26 -1.98
CA ILE A 166 -7.17 1.11 -1.74
C ILE A 166 -7.56 2.56 -2.07
N GLY A 167 -7.18 3.48 -1.20
CA GLY A 167 -7.41 4.92 -1.37
C GLY A 167 -6.10 5.59 -1.75
N VAL A 168 -6.09 6.30 -2.88
CA VAL A 168 -4.91 7.01 -3.39
C VAL A 168 -5.21 8.50 -3.47
N GLU A 169 -4.55 9.25 -2.61
CA GLU A 169 -4.59 10.72 -2.56
C GLU A 169 -3.57 11.32 -3.52
N HIS A 170 -3.99 12.31 -4.30
CA HIS A 170 -3.08 13.10 -5.13
C HIS A 170 -2.99 14.50 -4.56
N GLU A 171 -1.77 14.97 -4.28
CA GLU A 171 -1.54 16.34 -3.87
C GLU A 171 -2.03 17.32 -4.93
N ALA A 172 -3.01 18.14 -4.55
CA ALA A 172 -3.52 19.23 -5.35
C ALA A 172 -4.17 20.28 -4.44
N THR A 173 -4.00 21.55 -4.82
CA THR A 173 -4.60 22.70 -4.12
C THR A 173 -5.46 23.50 -5.10
N PRO A 174 -6.34 24.39 -4.63
CA PRO A 174 -7.07 25.28 -5.53
C PRO A 174 -6.16 26.10 -6.48
N ALA A 175 -4.92 26.39 -6.06
CA ALA A 175 -3.92 27.09 -6.85
C ALA A 175 -3.11 26.16 -7.79
N GLN A 176 -3.05 24.86 -7.51
CA GLN A 176 -2.28 23.87 -8.25
C GLN A 176 -3.13 22.65 -8.56
N LYS A 177 -3.93 22.77 -9.63
CA LYS A 177 -4.82 21.73 -10.15
C LYS A 177 -4.14 20.85 -11.19
N GLY A 178 -4.76 19.71 -11.51
CA GLY A 178 -4.26 18.68 -12.42
C GLY A 178 -3.01 17.99 -11.88
N PHE A 179 -2.51 16.99 -12.59
CA PHE A 179 -1.24 16.34 -12.23
C PHE A 179 -0.04 17.20 -12.60
N THR A 180 1.07 17.07 -11.86
CA THR A 180 2.39 17.29 -12.48
C THR A 180 2.76 16.05 -13.32
N PRO A 181 3.68 16.16 -14.29
CA PRO A 181 4.17 14.99 -15.01
C PRO A 181 4.75 13.89 -14.11
N ALA A 182 5.45 14.28 -13.03
CA ALA A 182 6.03 13.33 -12.10
C ALA A 182 4.97 12.63 -11.25
N GLN A 183 3.98 13.37 -10.75
CA GLN A 183 2.84 12.83 -10.00
C GLN A 183 1.99 11.88 -10.86
N GLU A 184 1.70 12.24 -12.12
CA GLU A 184 0.94 11.38 -13.05
C GLU A 184 1.69 10.07 -13.31
N LYS A 185 3.01 10.14 -13.58
CA LYS A 185 3.86 8.97 -13.80
C LYS A 185 3.85 8.03 -12.58
N SER A 186 4.00 8.58 -11.38
CA SER A 186 3.96 7.80 -10.14
C SER A 186 2.59 7.20 -9.86
N SER A 187 1.51 7.94 -10.14
CA SER A 187 0.13 7.42 -10.06
C SER A 187 -0.06 6.23 -11.00
N ILE A 188 0.29 6.36 -12.28
CA ILE A 188 0.18 5.25 -13.24
C ILE A 188 1.01 4.04 -12.77
N THR A 189 2.23 4.26 -12.30
CA THR A 189 3.12 3.19 -11.81
C THR A 189 2.51 2.46 -10.62
N LEU A 190 2.04 3.19 -9.61
CA LEU A 190 1.40 2.62 -8.42
C LEU A 190 0.11 1.89 -8.78
N ILE A 191 -0.75 2.50 -9.59
CA ILE A 191 -2.04 1.92 -9.93
C ILE A 191 -1.86 0.65 -10.76
N ARG A 192 -0.94 0.61 -11.73
CA ARG A 192 -0.68 -0.63 -12.49
C ARG A 192 -0.16 -1.75 -11.59
N PHE A 193 0.72 -1.43 -10.63
CA PHE A 193 1.14 -2.39 -9.62
C PHE A 193 -0.05 -2.92 -8.80
N LEU A 194 -0.91 -2.04 -8.28
CA LEU A 194 -2.07 -2.44 -7.47
C LEU A 194 -3.09 -3.25 -8.26
N LEU A 195 -3.32 -2.90 -9.54
CA LEU A 195 -4.22 -3.66 -10.42
C LEU A 195 -3.73 -5.10 -10.61
N ASP A 196 -2.44 -5.26 -10.86
CA ASP A 196 -1.80 -6.56 -11.08
C ASP A 196 -1.71 -7.38 -9.77
N ALA A 197 -1.19 -6.79 -8.70
CA ALA A 197 -0.99 -7.45 -7.40
C ALA A 197 -2.29 -7.99 -6.79
N TYR A 198 -3.41 -7.30 -7.01
CA TYR A 198 -4.71 -7.68 -6.45
C TYR A 198 -5.70 -8.22 -7.48
N GLY A 199 -5.31 -8.32 -8.75
CA GLY A 199 -6.19 -8.76 -9.85
C GLY A 199 -7.44 -7.88 -10.01
N ILE A 200 -7.29 -6.57 -9.81
CA ILE A 200 -8.39 -5.60 -9.88
C ILE A 200 -8.69 -5.30 -11.36
N PRO A 201 -9.94 -5.45 -11.83
CA PRO A 201 -10.30 -5.01 -13.17
C PRO A 201 -10.19 -3.49 -13.27
N LYS A 202 -9.72 -2.95 -14.40
CA LYS A 202 -9.64 -1.49 -14.60
C LYS A 202 -10.99 -0.77 -14.48
N ALA A 203 -12.09 -1.48 -14.71
CA ALA A 203 -13.45 -0.98 -14.48
C ALA A 203 -13.73 -0.62 -13.00
N ASN A 204 -12.91 -1.13 -12.07
CA ASN A 204 -13.01 -0.85 -10.64
C ASN A 204 -12.02 0.23 -10.18
N LEU A 205 -11.43 0.97 -11.11
CA LEU A 205 -10.86 2.28 -10.82
C LEU A 205 -12.00 3.28 -10.75
N VAL A 206 -12.17 3.93 -9.60
CA VAL A 206 -13.31 4.82 -9.35
C VAL A 206 -12.88 6.13 -8.68
N THR A 207 -13.68 7.17 -8.81
CA THR A 207 -13.50 8.45 -8.12
C THR A 207 -14.22 8.45 -6.78
N HIS A 208 -13.80 9.25 -5.81
CA HIS A 208 -14.52 9.36 -4.54
C HIS A 208 -15.98 9.82 -4.70
N ARG A 209 -16.25 10.73 -5.66
CA ARG A 209 -17.61 11.19 -5.97
C ARG A 209 -18.55 10.09 -6.49
N SER A 210 -18.01 9.04 -7.13
CA SER A 210 -18.82 7.89 -7.55
C SER A 210 -19.21 6.99 -6.37
N VAL A 211 -18.53 7.12 -5.23
CA VAL A 211 -18.79 6.35 -4.00
C VAL A 211 -19.70 7.10 -3.04
N ARG A 212 -19.57 8.43 -2.92
CA ARG A 212 -20.42 9.27 -2.07
C ARG A 212 -20.61 10.67 -2.65
N ALA A 213 -21.60 11.40 -2.15
CA ALA A 213 -21.78 12.81 -2.49
C ALA A 213 -20.60 13.66 -1.99
N THR A 214 -19.68 13.99 -2.90
CA THR A 214 -18.50 14.85 -2.69
C THR A 214 -18.03 15.39 -4.05
N GLN A 215 -17.24 16.47 -4.04
CA GLN A 215 -16.56 16.95 -5.25
C GLN A 215 -15.23 16.24 -5.51
N CYS A 216 -14.70 15.48 -4.54
CA CYS A 216 -13.43 14.78 -4.72
C CYS A 216 -13.49 13.77 -5.90
N PRO A 217 -12.50 13.72 -6.82
CA PRO A 217 -11.25 14.48 -6.86
C PRO A 217 -11.27 15.67 -7.87
N SER A 218 -12.11 16.69 -7.66
CA SER A 218 -12.32 17.82 -8.61
C SER A 218 -11.09 18.66 -8.94
N LEU A 219 -10.05 18.60 -8.12
CA LEU A 219 -8.79 19.30 -8.42
C LEU A 219 -7.92 18.52 -9.41
N ILE A 220 -8.17 17.23 -9.62
CA ILE A 220 -7.46 16.40 -10.59
C ILE A 220 -8.35 16.12 -11.81
N PHE A 221 -9.60 15.72 -11.59
CA PHE A 221 -10.59 15.43 -12.63
C PHE A 221 -11.86 16.23 -12.36
N GLY A 222 -12.21 17.15 -13.26
CA GLY A 222 -13.42 17.96 -13.17
C GLY A 222 -14.68 17.11 -13.25
N THR A 223 -14.66 16.02 -14.04
CA THR A 223 -15.78 15.09 -14.23
C THR A 223 -15.35 13.63 -14.22
N ASP A 224 -16.28 12.70 -14.01
CA ASP A 224 -15.99 11.27 -14.16
C ASP A 224 -15.68 10.90 -15.62
N SER A 225 -16.19 11.66 -16.60
CA SER A 225 -15.83 11.47 -18.02
C SER A 225 -14.35 11.73 -18.29
N GLU A 226 -13.80 12.82 -17.72
CA GLU A 226 -12.37 13.11 -17.80
C GLU A 226 -11.52 12.02 -17.13
N PHE A 227 -11.96 11.54 -15.97
CA PHE A 227 -11.31 10.41 -15.30
C PHE A 227 -11.33 9.14 -16.16
N GLN A 228 -12.46 8.77 -16.75
CA GLN A 228 -12.56 7.58 -17.61
C GLN A 228 -11.69 7.71 -18.87
N GLN A 229 -11.60 8.89 -19.47
CA GLN A 229 -10.67 9.15 -20.57
C GLN A 229 -9.21 8.96 -20.14
N TRP A 230 -8.86 9.43 -18.94
CA TRP A 230 -7.53 9.21 -18.38
C TRP A 230 -7.25 7.73 -18.10
N VAL A 231 -8.22 6.97 -17.58
CA VAL A 231 -8.10 5.52 -17.37
C VAL A 231 -7.86 4.81 -18.71
N MET A 232 -8.69 5.06 -19.73
CA MET A 232 -8.56 4.44 -21.05
C MET A 232 -7.21 4.71 -21.74
N ARG A 233 -6.61 5.88 -21.48
CA ARG A 233 -5.31 6.24 -22.05
C ARG A 233 -4.15 5.49 -21.40
N ASN A 234 -4.28 5.07 -20.14
CA ASN A 234 -3.16 4.62 -19.32
C ASN A 234 -3.23 3.13 -18.91
N PHE A 235 -4.39 2.46 -19.01
CA PHE A 235 -4.65 1.07 -18.58
C PHE A 235 -5.62 0.33 -19.52
#